data_AF-A0A948KYK0-F1
#
_entry.id   AF-A0A948KYK0-F1
#
_cell.length_a   1.000
_cell.length_b   1.000
_cell.length_c   1.000
_cell.angle_alpha   90.00
_cell.angle_beta   90.00
_cell.angle_gamma   90.00
#
_symmetry.space_group_name_H-M   'P 1'
#
loop_
_entity.id
_entity.type
_entity.pdbx_description
1 polymer ?
#
loop_
_entity_poly.entity_id
_entity_poly.type
_entity_poly.pdbx_seq_one_letter_code
_entity_poly.pdbx_strand_id
1 'polypeptide(L)'
;MRSVAVLAALGLMTVPTLAAPTAAQKDEFYAVCMGIAQDQTLCSCKADAAMTLIDERFMGVVIASMKGRATAPEDAVPYNTYVAKSNQICKPNY
;
A
#
# COMPACT_ATOMS: atom_id res chain seq x y z
N MET A 1 24.31 53.10 8.25
CA MET A 1 24.19 51.81 8.96
C MET A 1 23.04 51.03 8.32
N ARG A 2 23.34 50.26 7.27
CA ARG A 2 23.26 48.79 7.24
C ARG A 2 21.84 48.25 7.42
N SER A 3 21.13 48.19 6.30
CA SER A 3 19.90 47.42 6.10
C SER A 3 20.15 45.96 6.45
N VAL A 4 19.43 45.43 7.45
CA VAL A 4 19.45 44.00 7.78
C VAL A 4 18.37 43.33 6.93
N ALA A 5 18.81 42.68 5.85
CA ALA A 5 17.96 41.78 5.07
C ALA A 5 17.78 40.47 5.86
N VAL A 6 16.56 40.21 6.32
CA VAL A 6 16.16 38.93 6.91
C VAL A 6 15.99 37.95 5.76
N LEU A 7 16.99 37.09 5.52
CA LEU A 7 16.86 35.93 4.63
C LEU A 7 15.93 34.91 5.31
N ALA A 8 14.70 34.84 4.83
CA ALA A 8 13.77 33.75 5.11
C ALA A 8 14.27 32.47 4.43
N ALA A 9 15.01 31.64 5.16
CA ALA A 9 15.32 30.28 4.76
C ALA A 9 14.07 29.40 4.94
N LEU A 10 13.17 29.43 3.95
CA LEU A 10 12.15 28.38 3.79
C LEU A 10 12.85 27.09 3.38
N GLY A 11 13.17 26.26 4.38
CA GLY A 11 13.53 24.87 4.16
C GLY A 11 12.35 24.15 3.52
N LEU A 12 12.46 23.84 2.22
CA LEU A 12 11.59 22.92 1.51
C LEU A 12 11.72 21.54 2.16
N MET A 13 10.83 21.22 3.11
CA MET A 13 10.64 19.85 3.54
C MET A 13 10.01 19.09 2.37
N THR A 14 10.83 18.35 1.62
CA THR A 14 10.35 17.38 0.65
C THR A 14 9.69 16.23 1.43
N VAL A 15 8.38 16.35 1.66
CA VAL A 15 7.59 15.23 2.16
C VAL A 15 7.68 14.14 1.09
N PRO A 16 8.19 12.93 1.40
CA PRO A 16 8.22 11.87 0.41
C PRO A 16 6.79 11.57 -0.02
N THR A 17 6.49 11.81 -1.30
CA THR A 17 5.22 11.43 -1.88
C THR A 17 5.21 9.90 -1.99
N LEU A 18 4.44 9.23 -1.13
CA LEU A 18 4.22 7.80 -1.25
C LEU A 18 3.50 7.56 -2.59
N ALA A 19 4.19 6.91 -3.54
CA ALA A 19 3.65 6.66 -4.86
C ALA A 19 2.47 5.67 -4.77
N ALA A 20 1.42 5.89 -5.56
CA ALA A 20 0.36 4.90 -5.69
C ALA A 20 0.91 3.61 -6.29
N PRO A 21 0.34 2.44 -5.98
CA PRO A 21 0.77 1.19 -6.60
C PRO A 21 0.62 1.22 -8.12
N THR A 22 1.44 0.44 -8.81
CA THR A 22 1.43 0.38 -10.27
C THR A 22 0.40 -0.62 -10.80
N ALA A 23 0.00 -0.47 -12.06
CA ALA A 23 -0.88 -1.44 -12.72
C ALA A 23 -0.27 -2.86 -12.73
N ALA A 24 1.04 -2.97 -12.94
CA ALA A 24 1.73 -4.26 -12.91
C ALA A 24 1.65 -4.94 -11.54
N GLN A 25 1.75 -4.17 -10.45
CA GLN A 25 1.58 -4.71 -9.11
C GLN A 25 0.13 -5.14 -8.84
N LYS A 26 -0.85 -4.41 -9.38
CA LYS A 26 -2.26 -4.82 -9.31
C LYS A 26 -2.49 -6.18 -9.99
N ASP A 27 -1.94 -6.36 -11.19
CA ASP A 27 -2.06 -7.59 -11.96
C ASP A 27 -1.36 -8.76 -11.24
N GLU A 28 -0.19 -8.51 -10.65
CA GLU A 28 0.53 -9.50 -9.85
C GLU A 28 -0.24 -9.88 -8.59
N PHE A 29 -0.76 -8.89 -7.85
CA PHE A 29 -1.62 -9.13 -6.70
C PHE A 29 -2.79 -10.03 -7.07
N TYR A 30 -3.50 -9.67 -8.16
CA TYR A 30 -4.64 -10.44 -8.64
C TYR A 30 -4.25 -11.88 -8.98
N ALA A 31 -3.18 -12.08 -9.73
CA ALA A 31 -2.70 -13.40 -10.10
C ALA A 31 -2.34 -14.26 -8.88
N VAL A 32 -1.64 -13.70 -7.90
CA VAL A 32 -1.29 -14.42 -6.65
C VAL A 32 -2.55 -14.74 -5.85
N CYS A 33 -3.48 -13.80 -5.72
CA CYS A 33 -4.75 -14.03 -5.04
C CYS A 33 -5.53 -15.19 -5.67
N MET A 34 -5.62 -15.22 -7.01
CA MET A 34 -6.31 -16.29 -7.74
C MET A 34 -5.66 -17.66 -7.52
N GLY A 35 -4.33 -17.72 -7.36
CA GLY A 35 -3.63 -18.95 -7.01
C GLY A 35 -3.89 -19.48 -5.59
N ILE A 36 -4.43 -18.65 -4.69
CA ILE A 36 -4.71 -19.00 -3.29
C ILE A 36 -6.20 -19.24 -3.08
N ALA A 37 -7.04 -18.29 -3.50
CA ALA A 37 -8.46 -18.26 -3.18
C ALA A 37 -9.35 -18.81 -4.30
N GLN A 38 -8.88 -18.76 -5.56
CA GLN A 38 -9.65 -19.15 -6.75
C GLN A 38 -11.03 -18.44 -6.86
N ASP A 39 -11.14 -17.23 -6.31
CA ASP A 39 -12.37 -16.43 -6.28
C ASP A 39 -12.16 -15.13 -7.05
N GLN A 40 -12.72 -15.07 -8.26
CA GLN A 40 -12.56 -13.92 -9.16
C GLN A 40 -13.14 -12.63 -8.56
N THR A 41 -14.31 -12.70 -7.91
CA THR A 41 -14.98 -11.52 -7.35
C THR A 41 -14.18 -10.96 -6.19
N LEU A 42 -13.76 -11.85 -5.27
CA LEU A 42 -12.95 -11.46 -4.13
C LEU A 42 -11.58 -10.90 -4.55
N CYS A 43 -10.90 -11.58 -5.47
CA CYS A 43 -9.56 -11.19 -5.90
C CYS A 43 -9.57 -9.90 -6.71
N SER A 44 -10.57 -9.68 -7.57
CA SER A 44 -10.72 -8.40 -8.29
C SER A 44 -10.96 -7.26 -7.31
N CYS A 45 -11.90 -7.42 -6.36
CA CYS A 45 -12.17 -6.40 -5.36
C CYS A 45 -10.94 -6.07 -4.51
N LYS A 46 -10.20 -7.09 -4.05
CA LYS A 46 -9.02 -6.87 -3.20
C LYS A 46 -7.87 -6.19 -3.96
N ALA A 47 -7.69 -6.51 -5.24
CA ALA A 47 -6.72 -5.83 -6.08
C ALA A 47 -7.08 -4.35 -6.27
N ASP A 48 -8.36 -4.03 -6.51
CA ASP A 48 -8.86 -2.65 -6.61
C ASP A 48 -8.71 -1.90 -5.27
N ALA A 49 -9.09 -2.53 -4.16
CA ALA A 49 -8.97 -1.93 -2.84
C ALA A 49 -7.51 -1.64 -2.49
N ALA A 50 -6.57 -2.55 -2.82
CA ALA A 50 -5.16 -2.34 -2.56
C ALA A 50 -4.59 -1.11 -3.31
N MET A 51 -5.07 -0.80 -4.52
CA MET A 51 -4.65 0.41 -5.24
C MET A 51 -4.99 1.72 -4.53
N THR A 52 -5.95 1.70 -3.60
CA THR A 52 -6.44 2.90 -2.89
C THR A 52 -6.01 2.94 -1.43
N LEU A 53 -5.77 1.77 -0.82
CA LEU A 53 -5.49 1.66 0.61
C LEU A 53 -4.00 1.78 0.96
N ILE A 54 -3.11 1.48 0.02
CA ILE A 54 -1.68 1.32 0.27
C ILE A 54 -0.84 1.93 -0.85
N ASP A 55 0.43 2.21 -0.57
CA ASP A 55 1.39 2.74 -1.55
C ASP A 55 2.13 1.62 -2.31
N GLU A 56 2.92 2.01 -3.32
CA GLU A 56 3.70 1.13 -4.18
C GLU A 56 4.65 0.22 -3.38
N ARG A 57 5.35 0.76 -2.38
CA ARG A 57 6.26 -0.02 -1.54
C ARG A 57 5.49 -1.08 -0.78
N PHE A 58 4.38 -0.70 -0.16
CA PHE A 58 3.61 -1.59 0.69
C PHE A 58 2.82 -2.63 -0.11
N MET A 59 2.41 -2.32 -1.33
CA MET A 59 1.88 -3.32 -2.27
C MET A 59 2.88 -4.46 -2.50
N GLY A 60 4.17 -4.14 -2.64
CA GLY A 60 5.23 -5.15 -2.72
C GLY A 60 5.32 -6.04 -1.46
N VAL A 61 5.19 -5.45 -0.26
CA VAL A 61 5.15 -6.19 1.01
C VAL A 61 3.95 -7.15 1.05
N VAL A 62 2.77 -6.67 0.64
CA VAL A 62 1.56 -7.49 0.64
C VAL A 62 1.67 -8.67 -0.33
N ILE A 63 2.12 -8.44 -1.56
CA ILE A 63 2.33 -9.51 -2.56
C ILE A 63 3.36 -10.53 -2.05
N ALA A 64 4.47 -10.07 -1.47
CA ALA A 64 5.48 -10.95 -0.90
C ALA A 64 4.92 -11.83 0.23
N SER A 65 4.06 -11.25 1.07
CA SER A 65 3.37 -11.96 2.15
C SER A 65 2.38 -13.01 1.63
N MET A 66 1.60 -12.67 0.60
CA MET A 66 0.70 -13.62 -0.07
C MET A 66 1.47 -14.80 -0.68
N LYS A 67 2.72 -14.58 -1.12
CA LYS A 67 3.63 -15.64 -1.59
C LYS A 67 4.34 -16.41 -0.46
N GLY A 68 3.97 -16.17 0.80
CA GLY A 68 4.47 -16.90 1.97
C GLY A 68 5.68 -16.28 2.66
N ARG A 69 6.10 -15.05 2.30
CA ARG A 69 7.19 -14.37 3.04
C ARG A 69 6.65 -13.70 4.30
N ALA A 70 7.38 -13.79 5.41
CA ALA A 70 7.03 -13.04 6.61
C ALA A 70 7.19 -11.53 6.38
N THR A 71 6.32 -10.73 6.98
CA THR A 71 6.45 -9.26 7.00
C THR A 71 7.56 -8.85 7.96
N ALA A 72 8.26 -7.76 7.64
CA ALA A 72 9.21 -7.16 8.57
C ALA A 72 8.48 -6.61 9.81
N PRO A 73 9.13 -6.51 10.99
CA PRO A 73 8.49 -6.03 12.21
C PRO A 73 7.78 -4.68 12.06
N GLU A 74 8.37 -3.75 11.32
CA GLU A 74 7.83 -2.41 11.03
C GLU A 74 6.57 -2.45 10.15
N ASP A 75 6.39 -3.51 9.36
CA ASP A 75 5.28 -3.67 8.43
C ASP A 75 4.13 -4.50 9.02
N ALA A 76 4.32 -5.16 10.16
CA ALA A 76 3.34 -6.08 10.74
C ALA A 76 2.00 -5.39 11.10
N VAL A 77 2.05 -4.24 11.78
CA VAL A 77 0.84 -3.48 12.15
C VAL A 77 0.15 -2.87 10.92
N PRO A 78 0.87 -2.19 10.00
CA PRO A 78 0.29 -1.74 8.73
C PRO A 78 -0.34 -2.88 7.93
N TYR A 79 0.27 -4.06 7.92
CA TYR A 79 -0.21 -5.21 7.15
C TYR A 79 -1.54 -5.71 7.69
N ASN A 80 -1.62 -5.92 9.00
CA ASN A 80 -2.86 -6.34 9.66
C ASN A 80 -3.97 -5.30 9.48
N THR A 81 -3.62 -4.01 9.51
CA THR A 81 -4.55 -2.90 9.23
C THR A 81 -5.09 -2.97 7.81
N TYR A 82 -4.22 -3.19 6.82
CA TYR A 82 -4.61 -3.39 5.42
C TYR A 82 -5.52 -4.62 5.26
N VAL A 83 -5.18 -5.75 5.87
CA VAL A 83 -5.99 -6.98 5.80
C VAL A 83 -7.39 -6.73 6.35
N ALA A 84 -7.51 -6.09 7.52
CA ALA A 84 -8.80 -5.76 8.12
C ALA A 84 -9.64 -4.84 7.21
N LYS A 85 -9.06 -3.73 6.71
CA LYS A 85 -9.76 -2.80 5.82
C LYS A 85 -10.18 -3.44 4.50
N SER A 86 -9.29 -4.20 3.87
CA SER A 86 -9.60 -4.89 2.61
C SER A 86 -10.65 -5.99 2.79
N ASN A 87 -10.75 -6.60 3.98
CA ASN A 87 -11.84 -7.53 4.31
C ASN A 87 -13.16 -6.79 4.52
N GLN A 88 -13.18 -5.68 5.25
CA GLN A 88 -14.40 -4.87 5.43
C GLN A 88 -15.01 -4.43 4.09
N ILE A 89 -14.17 -4.09 3.10
CA ILE A 89 -14.62 -3.67 1.77
C ILE A 89 -15.08 -4.88 0.94
N CYS A 90 -14.24 -5.91 0.83
CA CYS A 90 -14.43 -6.97 -0.17
C CYS A 90 -15.05 -8.25 0.36
N LYS A 91 -15.15 -8.38 1.68
CA LYS A 91 -15.71 -9.54 2.36
C LYS A 91 -16.30 -9.12 3.71
N PRO A 92 -17.33 -8.24 3.72
CA PRO A 92 -17.85 -7.61 4.95
C PRO A 92 -18.38 -8.60 6.00
N ASN A 93 -18.62 -9.87 5.61
CA ASN A 93 -19.10 -10.93 6.50
C ASN A 93 -17.99 -11.93 6.93
N TYR A 94 -16.72 -11.54 6.79
CA TYR A 94 -15.57 -12.38 7.17
C TYR A 94 -15.21 -12.26 8.65
#